data_AF-A0A9P6Y395-F1
#
_entry.id   AF-A0A9P6Y395-F1
#
_cell.length_a   1.000
_cell.length_b   1.000
_cell.length_c   1.000
_cell.angle_alpha   90.00
_cell.angle_beta   90.00
_cell.angle_gamma   90.00
#
_symmetry.space_group_name_H-M   'P 1'
#
loop_
_entity.id
_entity.type
_entity.pdbx_description
1 polymer ?
#
loop_
_entity_poly.entity_id
_entity_poly.type
_entity_poly.pdbx_seq_one_letter_code
_entity_poly.pdbx_strand_id
1 'polypeptide(L)'
;MSQQPPAHNFAVNVTGPFDFGVATAPPTSQVTLDNVKETTPLPTSPQVPTCDPAVPAPDWVSTFQAQFRRYDERLAHFEHLLEENLRLRAALETAQQRIATLEADRTSRYTCLSLVLTRGYSSCACR
;
A
#
# COMPACT_ATOMS: atom_id res chain seq x y z
N MET A 1 -18.20 -20.78 21.76
CA MET A 1 -18.61 -19.80 20.72
C MET A 1 -17.32 -19.15 20.21
N SER A 2 -16.86 -19.54 19.02
CA SER A 2 -15.64 -18.96 18.42
C SER A 2 -16.05 -17.85 17.45
N GLN A 3 -15.67 -16.62 17.76
CA GLN A 3 -15.82 -15.48 16.86
C GLN A 3 -14.65 -15.49 15.88
N GLN A 4 -14.95 -15.65 14.59
CA GLN A 4 -14.00 -15.47 13.50
C GLN A 4 -13.85 -13.97 13.22
N PRO A 5 -12.64 -13.39 13.16
CA PRO A 5 -12.49 -11.98 12.82
C PRO A 5 -12.90 -11.73 11.35
N PRO A 6 -13.49 -10.56 11.04
CA PRO A 6 -13.98 -10.26 9.70
C PRO A 6 -12.83 -10.23 8.69
N ALA A 7 -12.99 -10.97 7.59
CA ALA A 7 -12.07 -10.93 6.47
C ALA A 7 -12.16 -9.56 5.78
N HIS A 8 -11.20 -8.69 6.06
CA HIS A 8 -11.05 -7.44 5.33
C HIS A 8 -10.43 -7.73 3.97
N ASN A 9 -11.27 -7.82 2.94
CA ASN A 9 -10.85 -7.87 1.55
C ASN A 9 -10.33 -6.48 1.15
N PHE A 10 -9.01 -6.32 1.09
CA PHE A 10 -8.41 -5.14 0.49
C PHE A 10 -8.51 -5.26 -1.03
N ALA A 11 -9.52 -4.61 -1.62
CA ALA A 11 -9.57 -4.41 -3.06
C ALA A 11 -8.58 -3.29 -3.44
N VAL A 12 -7.38 -3.68 -3.88
CA VAL A 12 -6.42 -2.75 -4.47
C VAL A 12 -6.94 -2.35 -5.84
N ASN A 13 -7.43 -1.12 -5.96
CA ASN A 13 -7.86 -0.55 -7.23
C ASN A 13 -6.62 -0.15 -8.04
N VAL A 14 -6.30 -0.89 -9.10
CA VAL A 14 -5.07 -0.74 -9.91
C VAL A 14 -5.19 0.34 -11.00
N THR A 15 -6.02 1.38 -10.80
CA THR A 15 -6.21 2.47 -11.80
C THR A 15 -5.23 3.64 -11.65
N GLY A 16 -4.03 3.41 -11.10
CA GLY A 16 -2.93 4.37 -11.12
C GLY A 16 -1.84 3.95 -12.12
N PRO A 17 -0.99 4.87 -12.61
CA PRO A 17 0.12 4.56 -13.50
C PRO A 17 1.26 3.93 -12.67
N PHE A 18 1.00 2.74 -12.12
CA PHE A 18 2.02 1.91 -11.54
C PHE A 18 2.60 1.09 -12.70
N ASP A 19 3.73 1.56 -13.20
CA ASP A 19 4.52 0.90 -14.22
C ASP A 19 5.15 -0.36 -13.59
N PHE A 20 4.39 -1.45 -13.56
CA PHE A 20 4.93 -2.78 -13.33
C PHE A 20 5.78 -3.08 -14.55
N GLY A 21 7.05 -2.70 -14.47
CA GLY A 21 8.05 -2.88 -15.52
C GLY A 21 7.80 -4.20 -16.22
N VAL A 22 7.32 -4.09 -17.46
CA VAL A 22 6.96 -5.21 -18.32
C VAL A 22 8.12 -6.18 -18.29
N ALA A 23 7.91 -7.31 -17.61
CA ALA A 23 8.71 -8.50 -17.83
C ALA A 23 8.72 -8.68 -19.34
N THR A 24 9.89 -8.54 -19.95
CA THR A 24 10.08 -8.69 -21.39
C THR A 24 9.70 -10.14 -21.69
N ALA A 25 8.44 -10.36 -22.04
CA ALA A 25 7.99 -11.63 -22.56
C ALA A 25 8.87 -11.93 -23.78
N PRO A 26 9.35 -13.18 -23.93
CA PRO A 26 10.09 -13.54 -25.13
C PRO A 26 9.21 -13.22 -26.35
N PRO A 27 9.77 -12.75 -27.48
CA PRO A 27 8.96 -12.31 -28.60
C PRO A 27 8.13 -13.49 -29.11
N THR A 28 6.82 -13.43 -28.85
CA THR A 28 5.83 -14.31 -29.46
C THR A 28 5.84 -14.01 -30.95
N SER A 29 6.49 -14.86 -31.75
CA SER A 29 6.40 -14.80 -33.21
C SER A 29 4.93 -14.98 -33.62
N GLN A 30 4.25 -13.87 -33.88
CA GLN A 30 2.92 -13.90 -34.47
C GLN A 30 3.09 -14.20 -35.95
N VAL A 31 2.80 -15.45 -36.33
CA VAL A 31 2.63 -15.84 -37.73
C VAL A 31 1.27 -15.32 -38.18
N THR A 32 1.27 -14.19 -38.88
CA THR A 32 0.09 -13.72 -39.63
C THR A 32 0.00 -14.52 -40.92
N LEU A 33 -0.95 -15.45 -40.99
CA LEU A 33 -1.24 -16.23 -42.17
C LEU A 33 -2.23 -15.44 -43.05
N ASP A 34 -1.70 -14.65 -44.00
CA ASP A 34 -2.51 -14.10 -45.09
C ASP A 34 -2.11 -14.76 -46.41
N ASN A 35 -3.11 -15.29 -47.08
CA ASN A 35 -3.01 -16.31 -48.11
C ASN A 35 -3.19 -15.69 -49.49
N VAL A 36 -2.11 -15.42 -50.25
CA VAL A 36 -2.15 -15.33 -51.72
C VAL A 36 -0.80 -15.73 -52.36
N LYS A 37 -0.81 -16.90 -53.02
CA LYS A 37 -0.13 -17.27 -54.28
C LYS A 37 1.40 -17.36 -54.31
N GLU A 38 1.86 -18.55 -53.93
CA GLU A 38 2.89 -19.39 -54.57
C GLU A 38 3.66 -18.79 -55.76
N THR A 39 4.93 -18.42 -55.56
CA THR A 39 6.06 -18.98 -56.33
C THR A 39 7.38 -18.74 -55.60
N THR A 40 8.23 -19.78 -55.56
CA THR A 40 9.68 -19.82 -55.21
C THR A 40 10.00 -20.50 -53.87
N PRO A 41 10.78 -21.61 -53.87
CA PRO A 41 10.97 -22.47 -52.70
C PRO A 41 11.94 -21.87 -51.67
N LEU A 42 11.57 -22.02 -50.40
CA LEU A 42 12.37 -21.69 -49.22
C LEU A 42 13.57 -22.65 -49.11
N PRO A 43 14.83 -22.19 -48.98
CA PRO A 43 15.88 -23.06 -48.48
C PRO A 43 15.66 -23.23 -46.98
N THR A 44 15.33 -24.45 -46.57
CA THR A 44 15.35 -24.87 -45.16
C THR A 44 16.74 -24.59 -44.59
N SER A 45 16.86 -23.58 -43.74
CA SER A 45 18.04 -23.40 -42.88
C SER A 45 17.64 -23.68 -41.43
N PRO A 46 18.13 -24.77 -40.81
CA PRO A 46 17.98 -24.96 -39.38
C PRO A 46 18.97 -24.03 -38.70
N GLN A 47 18.56 -22.79 -38.40
CA GLN A 47 19.36 -21.93 -37.53
C GLN A 47 19.26 -22.45 -36.09
N VAL A 48 20.20 -23.32 -35.74
CA VAL A 48 20.59 -23.56 -34.35
C VAL A 48 20.98 -22.20 -33.77
N PRO A 49 20.48 -21.78 -32.59
CA PRO A 49 20.93 -20.54 -31.96
C PRO A 49 22.43 -20.65 -31.71
N THR A 50 23.23 -19.94 -32.52
CA THR A 50 24.67 -19.82 -32.30
C THR A 50 24.86 -19.02 -31.01
N CYS A 51 25.19 -19.70 -29.92
CA CYS A 51 25.63 -19.04 -28.70
C CYS A 51 26.96 -18.34 -29.00
N ASP A 52 26.93 -17.01 -29.08
CA ASP A 52 28.11 -16.19 -29.26
C ASP A 52 28.91 -16.19 -27.94
N PRO A 53 30.09 -16.84 -27.85
CA PRO A 53 30.83 -16.95 -26.59
C PRO A 53 31.43 -15.61 -26.13
N ALA A 54 31.32 -14.58 -26.97
CA ALA A 54 31.79 -13.22 -26.68
C ALA A 54 30.84 -12.44 -25.74
N VAL A 55 29.61 -12.90 -25.50
CA VAL A 55 28.68 -12.26 -24.58
C VAL A 55 28.80 -12.91 -23.20
N PRO A 56 29.22 -12.16 -22.15
CA PRO A 56 29.25 -12.68 -20.79
C PRO A 56 27.85 -13.14 -20.38
N ALA A 57 27.75 -14.35 -19.80
CA ALA A 57 26.49 -14.83 -19.26
C ALA A 57 25.95 -13.83 -18.22
N PRO A 58 24.66 -13.48 -18.25
CA PRO A 58 24.07 -12.59 -17.25
C PRO A 58 24.24 -13.14 -15.83
N ASP A 59 24.74 -12.31 -14.90
CA ASP A 59 24.83 -12.66 -13.48
C ASP A 59 23.47 -12.54 -12.81
N TRP A 60 22.64 -13.56 -13.06
CA TRP A 60 21.30 -13.67 -12.51
C TRP A 60 21.32 -13.71 -10.98
N VAL A 61 22.33 -14.34 -10.36
CA VAL A 61 22.45 -14.47 -8.89
C VAL A 61 22.54 -13.09 -8.24
N SER A 62 23.47 -12.25 -8.70
CA SER A 62 23.62 -10.89 -8.16
C SER A 62 22.37 -10.04 -8.35
N THR A 63 21.68 -10.23 -9.48
CA THR A 63 20.42 -9.52 -9.76
C THR A 63 19.34 -9.90 -8.75
N PHE A 64 19.16 -11.20 -8.47
CA PHE A 64 18.19 -11.65 -7.46
C PHE A 64 18.58 -11.18 -6.06
N GLN A 65 19.85 -11.29 -5.68
CA GLN A 65 20.33 -10.81 -4.37
C GLN A 65 20.07 -9.31 -4.18
N ALA A 66 20.29 -8.50 -5.21
CA ALA A 66 19.99 -7.06 -5.15
C ALA A 66 18.48 -6.80 -4.99
N GLN A 67 17.63 -7.58 -5.64
CA GLN A 67 16.18 -7.46 -5.49
C GLN A 67 15.70 -7.85 -4.09
N PHE A 68 16.23 -8.92 -3.51
CA PHE A 68 15.90 -9.30 -2.12
C PHE A 68 16.26 -8.18 -1.14
N ARG A 69 17.46 -7.60 -1.25
CA ARG A 69 17.85 -6.46 -0.40
C ARG A 69 16.88 -5.28 -0.50
N ARG A 70 16.43 -4.95 -1.72
CA ARG A 70 15.43 -3.88 -1.92
C ARG A 70 14.09 -4.21 -1.28
N TYR A 71 13.69 -5.47 -1.28
CA TYR A 71 12.46 -5.89 -0.61
C TYR A 71 12.59 -5.85 0.90
N ASP A 72 13.74 -6.23 1.46
CA ASP A 72 14.02 -6.13 2.89
C ASP A 72 13.98 -4.67 3.37
N GLU A 73 14.63 -3.75 2.63
CA GLU A 73 14.59 -2.30 2.92
C GLU A 73 13.17 -1.76 2.87
N ARG A 74 12.38 -2.16 1.85
CA ARG A 74 11.00 -1.72 1.70
C ARG A 74 10.10 -2.29 2.80
N LEU A 75 10.34 -3.52 3.23
CA LEU A 75 9.62 -4.13 4.35
C LEU A 75 9.90 -3.37 5.64
N ALA A 76 11.17 -3.09 5.95
CA ALA A 76 11.56 -2.30 7.11
C ALA A 76 10.91 -0.90 7.11
N HIS A 77 10.79 -0.28 5.94
CA HIS A 77 10.08 0.99 5.80
C HIS A 77 8.59 0.88 6.13
N PHE A 78 7.92 -0.20 5.69
CA PHE A 78 6.51 -0.42 6.03
C PHE A 78 6.31 -0.69 7.52
N GLU A 79 7.18 -1.46 8.15
CA GLU A 79 7.14 -1.71 9.59
C GLU A 79 7.24 -0.40 10.38
N HIS A 80 8.19 0.46 10.00
CA HIS A 80 8.32 1.79 10.61
C HIS A 80 7.05 2.64 10.44
N LEU A 81 6.45 2.66 9.25
CA LEU A 81 5.21 3.38 9.01
C LEU A 81 4.04 2.83 9.84
N LEU A 82 3.98 1.51 10.07
CA LEU A 82 2.96 0.89 10.91
C LEU A 82 3.12 1.32 12.37
N GLU A 83 4.35 1.31 12.90
CA GLU A 83 4.64 1.79 14.25
C GLU A 83 4.24 3.26 14.42
N GLU A 84 4.60 4.10 13.45
CA GLU A 84 4.25 5.51 13.48
C GLU A 84 2.74 5.72 13.36
N ASN A 85 2.05 4.95 12.53
CA ASN A 85 0.59 5.01 12.44
C ASN A 85 -0.07 4.64 13.76
N LEU A 86 0.42 3.61 14.46
CA LEU A 86 -0.07 3.22 15.77
C LEU A 86 0.18 4.34 16.81
N ARG A 87 1.37 4.94 16.79
CA ARG A 87 1.71 6.09 17.65
C ARG A 87 0.77 7.26 17.42
N LEU A 88 0.50 7.59 16.16
CA LEU A 88 -0.41 8.68 15.79
C LEU A 88 -1.85 8.39 16.22
N ARG A 89 -2.32 7.14 16.12
CA ARG A 89 -3.65 6.76 16.62
C ARG A 89 -3.76 6.92 18.14
N ALA A 90 -2.75 6.46 18.89
CA ALA A 90 -2.74 6.65 20.35
C ALA A 90 -2.70 8.15 20.74
N ALA A 91 -1.95 8.96 19.99
CA ALA A 91 -1.93 10.41 20.19
C ALA A 91 -3.29 11.06 19.87
N LEU A 92 -3.97 10.60 18.80
CA LEU A 92 -5.31 11.05 18.44
C LEU A 92 -6.34 10.70 19.52
N GLU A 93 -6.34 9.45 20.01
CA GLU A 93 -7.22 9.02 21.11
C GLU A 93 -7.00 9.86 22.37
N THR A 94 -5.75 10.12 22.72
CA THR A 94 -5.40 10.98 23.86
C THR A 94 -5.91 12.41 23.67
N ALA A 95 -5.77 12.97 22.45
CA ALA A 95 -6.27 14.30 22.14
C ALA A 95 -7.81 14.35 22.20
N GLN A 96 -8.49 13.34 21.68
CA GLN A 96 -9.95 13.21 21.76
C GLN A 96 -10.44 13.14 23.21
N GLN A 97 -9.77 12.36 24.06
CA GLN A 97 -10.11 12.27 25.48
C GLN A 97 -9.95 13.62 26.19
N ARG A 98 -8.90 14.38 25.83
CA ARG A 98 -8.67 15.72 26.39
C ARG A 98 -9.75 16.70 25.94
N ILE A 99 -10.17 16.65 24.67
CA ILE A 99 -11.28 17.46 24.16
C ILE A 99 -12.57 17.14 24.92
N ALA A 100 -12.93 15.85 25.03
CA ALA A 100 -14.12 15.42 25.76
C ALA A 100 -14.13 15.90 27.22
N THR A 101 -12.96 15.86 27.89
CA THR A 101 -12.81 16.37 29.26
C THR A 101 -13.05 17.88 29.34
N LEU A 102 -12.48 18.65 28.41
CA LEU A 102 -12.67 20.10 28.35
C LEU A 102 -14.12 20.48 28.00
N GLU A 103 -14.79 19.71 27.15
CA GLU A 103 -16.20 19.89 26.81
C GLU A 103 -17.10 19.60 28.01
N ALA A 104 -16.80 18.56 28.79
CA ALA A 104 -17.51 18.25 30.02
C ALA A 104 -17.34 19.36 31.07
N ASP A 105 -16.12 19.86 31.27
CA ASP A 105 -15.85 21.01 32.16
C ASP A 105 -16.59 22.27 31.69
N ARG A 106 -16.51 22.61 30.40
CA ARG A 106 -17.24 23.73 29.80
C ARG A 106 -18.75 23.60 30.03
N THR A 107 -19.32 22.42 29.83
CA THR A 107 -20.75 22.16 30.03
C THR A 107 -21.15 22.30 31.50
N SER A 108 -20.34 21.75 32.42
CA SER A 108 -20.53 21.89 33.87
C SER A 108 -20.52 23.35 34.32
N ARG A 109 -19.62 24.17 33.78
CA ARG A 109 -19.57 25.61 34.05
C ARG A 109 -20.84 26.31 33.58
N TYR A 110 -21.34 26.00 32.39
CA TYR A 110 -22.58 26.60 31.89
C TYR A 110 -23.82 26.19 32.68
N THR A 111 -23.95 24.91 33.05
CA THR A 111 -25.08 24.45 33.86
C THR A 111 -25.06 25.12 35.24
N CYS A 112 -23.89 25.26 35.84
CA CYS A 112 -23.73 25.96 37.10
C CYS A 112 -24.08 27.45 37.01
N LEU A 113 -23.57 28.17 35.99
CA LEU A 113 -23.95 29.56 35.74
C LEU A 113 -25.46 29.72 35.54
N SER A 114 -26.08 28.82 34.78
CA SER A 114 -27.53 28.80 34.58
C SER A 114 -28.29 28.63 35.89
N LEU A 115 -27.86 27.72 36.78
CA LEU A 115 -28.48 27.51 38.09
C LEU A 115 -28.35 28.74 39.01
N VAL A 116 -27.18 29.40 39.02
CA VAL A 116 -26.97 30.63 39.80
C VAL A 116 -27.92 31.73 39.31
N LEU A 117 -28.00 31.93 37.99
CA LEU A 117 -28.81 33.00 37.39
C LEU A 117 -30.31 32.75 37.49
N THR A 118 -30.77 31.51 37.34
CA THR A 118 -32.21 31.19 37.28
C THR A 118 -32.82 30.89 38.64
N ARG A 119 -32.04 30.35 39.59
CA ARG A 119 -32.55 29.89 40.89
C ARG A 119 -31.99 30.64 42.09
N GLY A 120 -31.11 31.62 41.88
CA GLY A 120 -30.58 32.46 42.96
C GLY A 120 -29.65 31.72 43.93
N TYR A 121 -29.09 30.58 43.53
CA TYR A 121 -28.09 29.88 44.35
C TYR A 121 -26.82 30.73 44.44
N SER A 122 -26.46 31.16 45.66
CA SER A 122 -25.31 32.03 45.93
C SER A 122 -23.96 31.34 45.84
N SER A 123 -23.94 30.00 45.75
CA SER A 123 -22.71 29.23 45.64
C SER A 123 -22.95 27.99 44.79
N CYS A 124 -22.11 27.86 43.78
CA CYS A 124 -22.12 26.76 42.84
C CYS A 124 -20.65 26.43 42.63
N ALA A 125 -20.17 25.42 43.37
CA ALA A 125 -18.76 25.06 43.43
C ALA A 125 -18.40 24.21 42.21
N CYS A 126 -18.11 24.87 41.09
CA CYS A 126 -17.41 24.23 39.97
C CYS A 126 -15.92 24.20 40.30
N ARG A 127 -15.35 23.00 40.48
CA ARG A 127 -13.90 22.77 40.43
C ARG A 127 -13.51 22.33 39.04
#